data_AF-A0A931HL15-F1
#
_entry.id   AF-A0A931HL15-F1
#
_cell.length_a   1.000
_cell.length_b   1.000
_cell.length_c   1.000
_cell.angle_alpha   90.00
_cell.angle_beta   90.00
_cell.angle_gamma   90.00
#
_symmetry.space_group_name_H-M   'P 1'
#
loop_
_entity.id
_entity.type
_entity.pdbx_description
1 polymer ?
#
loop_
_entity_poly.entity_id
_entity_poly.type
_entity_poly.pdbx_seq_one_letter_code
_entity_poly.pdbx_strand_id
1 'polypeptide(L)'
;TSFERTDYIASFPHLTGAINTFAGSNADHAELLAARSHGEAWDPWLEPAETVLVSAACHPAYARYSGTLRDGGELLDVYGYCFRHEPAVDPARMQAFRMHEFVRIGNADDAARHRDSWIERGLEVLTDLDLDATAEVANDPFFGRAGRMLAANQRHENLKTELTVRLYGDLGDGTAVVSCNCHQDHFGDTFGITTADGDVAHSACVGFGMERIALALLRTHGFDPDRWPVAVKDRMFP
;
A
#
# COMPACT_ATOMS: atom_id res chain seq x y z
N THR A 1 8.70 -4.36 -16.93
CA THR A 1 7.40 -4.97 -16.53
C THR A 1 6.42 -3.91 -16.02
N SER A 2 5.15 -4.22 -15.76
CA SER A 2 4.20 -3.27 -15.14
C SER A 2 4.69 -2.77 -13.78
N PHE A 3 5.41 -3.61 -13.03
CA PHE A 3 5.98 -3.24 -11.74
C PHE A 3 7.10 -2.20 -11.88
N GLU A 4 8.03 -2.37 -12.82
CA GLU A 4 9.12 -1.41 -13.04
C GLU A 4 8.58 -0.02 -13.41
N ARG A 5 7.49 0.05 -14.18
CA ARG A 5 6.82 1.32 -14.53
C ARG A 5 6.24 2.07 -13.32
N THR A 6 6.09 1.42 -12.17
CA THR A 6 5.66 2.12 -10.94
C THR A 6 6.80 2.91 -10.28
N ASP A 7 8.04 2.76 -10.75
CA ASP A 7 9.27 3.26 -10.12
C ASP A 7 9.49 2.75 -8.68
N TYR A 8 8.77 1.69 -8.28
CA TYR A 8 8.90 1.12 -6.94
C TYR A 8 10.32 0.61 -6.67
N ILE A 9 10.98 0.01 -7.66
CA ILE A 9 12.37 -0.47 -7.49
C ILE A 9 13.37 0.68 -7.33
N ALA A 10 13.13 1.82 -7.98
CA ALA A 10 13.96 3.01 -7.81
C ALA A 10 13.74 3.66 -6.44
N SER A 11 12.51 3.59 -5.94
CA SER A 11 12.08 4.26 -4.71
C SER A 11 12.28 3.44 -3.44
N PHE A 12 12.01 2.13 -3.49
CA PHE A 12 11.92 1.23 -2.34
C PHE A 12 12.54 -0.17 -2.61
N PRO A 13 13.77 -0.26 -3.14
CA PRO A 13 14.37 -1.55 -3.47
C PRO A 13 14.49 -2.47 -2.25
N HIS A 14 14.80 -1.91 -1.09
CA HIS A 14 14.91 -2.62 0.19
C HIS A 14 13.61 -3.24 0.71
N LEU A 15 12.43 -2.83 0.19
CA LEU A 15 11.12 -3.35 0.59
C LEU A 15 10.58 -4.40 -0.39
N THR A 16 11.25 -4.62 -1.52
CA THR A 16 10.73 -5.46 -2.62
C THR A 16 10.83 -6.96 -2.30
N GLY A 17 9.78 -7.71 -2.62
CA GLY A 17 9.79 -9.18 -2.60
C GLY A 17 9.68 -9.74 -4.01
N ALA A 18 10.78 -10.24 -4.56
CA ALA A 18 10.80 -10.93 -5.86
C ALA A 18 10.57 -12.44 -5.69
N ILE A 19 9.85 -13.06 -6.63
CA ILE A 19 9.57 -14.50 -6.60
C ILE A 19 10.63 -15.23 -7.41
N ASN A 20 11.29 -16.21 -6.80
CA ASN A 20 12.09 -17.19 -7.51
C ASN A 20 11.30 -18.51 -7.59
N THR A 21 11.34 -19.17 -8.75
CA THR A 21 10.64 -20.43 -9.02
C THR A 21 11.58 -21.47 -9.60
N PHE A 22 11.20 -22.74 -9.48
CA PHE A 22 11.89 -23.82 -10.18
C PHE A 22 11.34 -23.89 -11.62
N ALA A 23 12.21 -23.67 -12.60
CA ALA A 23 11.88 -23.74 -14.03
C ALA A 23 12.59 -24.92 -14.75
N GLY A 24 13.28 -25.77 -13.99
CA GLY A 24 14.02 -26.92 -14.51
C GLY A 24 13.12 -28.07 -14.97
N SER A 25 13.76 -29.04 -15.61
CA SER A 25 13.16 -30.30 -16.04
C SER A 25 13.01 -31.32 -14.90
N ASN A 26 12.44 -32.48 -15.21
CA ASN A 26 12.40 -33.61 -14.26
C ASN A 26 13.80 -34.10 -13.87
N ALA A 27 14.79 -33.99 -14.76
CA ALA A 27 16.17 -34.36 -14.46
C ALA A 27 16.76 -33.37 -13.45
N ASP A 28 16.60 -32.07 -13.69
CA ASP A 28 17.05 -31.02 -12.77
C ASP A 28 16.37 -31.14 -11.39
N HIS A 29 15.09 -31.55 -11.36
CA HIS A 29 14.38 -31.78 -10.10
C HIS A 29 14.96 -32.98 -9.34
N ALA A 30 15.33 -34.06 -10.04
CA ALA A 30 15.99 -35.21 -9.42
C ALA A 30 17.35 -34.83 -8.83
N GLU A 31 18.12 -33.99 -9.54
CA GLU A 31 19.39 -33.47 -9.06
C GLU A 31 19.22 -32.52 -7.86
N LEU A 32 18.22 -31.63 -7.88
CA LEU A 32 17.83 -30.81 -6.73
C LEU A 32 17.57 -31.69 -5.49
N LEU A 33 16.77 -32.76 -5.64
CA LEU A 33 16.46 -33.67 -4.54
C LEU A 33 17.71 -34.40 -4.04
N ALA A 34 18.61 -34.82 -4.94
CA ALA A 34 19.88 -35.44 -4.57
C ALA A 34 20.76 -34.46 -3.77
N ALA A 35 20.92 -33.23 -4.25
CA ALA A 35 21.67 -32.17 -3.58
C ALA A 35 21.10 -31.90 -2.17
N ARG A 36 19.76 -31.76 -2.05
CA ARG A 36 19.10 -31.62 -0.75
C ARG A 36 19.35 -32.79 0.19
N SER A 37 19.38 -34.01 -0.32
CA SER A 37 19.67 -35.21 0.49
C SER A 37 21.10 -35.21 1.06
N HIS A 38 22.03 -34.51 0.39
CA HIS A 38 23.40 -34.31 0.84
C HIS A 38 23.56 -33.08 1.76
N GLY A 39 22.47 -32.35 2.06
CA GLY A 39 22.48 -31.15 2.90
C GLY A 39 22.82 -29.87 2.15
N GLU A 40 22.82 -29.89 0.81
CA GLU A 40 23.06 -28.70 -0.01
C GLU A 40 21.82 -27.78 -0.08
N ALA A 41 22.06 -26.51 -0.39
CA ALA A 41 21.04 -25.49 -0.46
C ALA A 41 20.13 -25.68 -1.70
N TRP A 42 18.83 -25.43 -1.54
CA TRP A 42 17.85 -25.59 -2.61
C TRP A 42 17.64 -24.32 -3.45
N ASP A 43 17.93 -23.15 -2.89
CA ASP A 43 17.68 -21.85 -3.50
C ASP A 43 18.48 -21.59 -4.80
N PRO A 44 19.70 -22.11 -5.02
CA PRO A 44 20.39 -21.96 -6.30
C PRO A 44 19.68 -22.66 -7.47
N TRP A 45 18.75 -23.57 -7.19
CA TRP A 45 17.94 -24.25 -8.20
C TRP A 45 16.72 -23.42 -8.62
N LEU A 46 16.46 -22.29 -7.97
CA LEU A 46 15.38 -21.39 -8.33
C LEU A 46 15.91 -20.19 -9.11
N GLU A 47 15.12 -19.72 -10.07
CA GLU A 47 15.41 -18.53 -10.86
C GLU A 47 14.28 -17.49 -10.75
N PRO A 48 14.55 -16.19 -10.96
CA PRO A 48 13.52 -15.15 -10.90
C PRO A 48 12.36 -15.40 -11.87
N ALA A 49 11.13 -15.41 -11.35
CA ALA A 49 9.91 -15.74 -12.10
C ALA A 49 9.26 -14.53 -12.81
N GLU A 50 10.01 -13.43 -13.00
CA GLU A 50 9.52 -12.12 -13.47
C GLU A 50 8.29 -11.57 -12.72
N THR A 51 8.02 -12.13 -11.53
CA THR A 51 6.86 -11.85 -10.70
C THR A 51 7.35 -11.33 -9.36
N VAL A 52 6.64 -10.33 -8.84
CA VAL A 52 6.92 -9.72 -7.55
C VAL A 52 5.66 -9.75 -6.69
N LEU A 53 5.86 -9.77 -5.38
CA LEU A 53 4.77 -9.52 -4.44
C LEU A 53 4.32 -8.06 -4.56
N VAL A 54 3.01 -7.84 -4.56
CA VAL A 54 2.40 -6.52 -4.72
C VAL A 54 2.80 -5.63 -3.54
N SER A 55 3.32 -4.44 -3.80
CA SER A 55 3.79 -3.53 -2.74
C SER A 55 2.75 -2.54 -2.24
N ALA A 56 1.79 -2.19 -3.10
CA ALA A 56 0.60 -1.39 -2.81
C ALA A 56 -0.55 -1.89 -3.68
N ALA A 57 -1.78 -1.92 -3.17
CA ALA A 57 -2.88 -2.60 -3.83
C ALA A 57 -3.28 -1.90 -5.13
N CYS A 58 -3.15 -0.57 -5.22
CA CYS A 58 -3.44 0.17 -6.45
C CYS A 58 -2.43 -0.05 -7.59
N HIS A 59 -1.18 -0.46 -7.32
CA HIS A 59 -0.12 -0.49 -8.34
C HIS A 59 -0.46 -1.29 -9.60
N PRO A 60 -1.02 -2.52 -9.50
CA PRO A 60 -1.38 -3.29 -10.69
C PRO A 60 -2.50 -2.65 -11.52
N ALA A 61 -3.31 -1.76 -10.93
CA ALA A 61 -4.49 -1.21 -11.58
C ALA A 61 -4.13 -0.22 -12.71
N TYR A 62 -3.07 0.59 -12.55
CA TYR A 62 -2.73 1.66 -13.50
C TYR A 62 -2.46 1.16 -14.92
N ALA A 63 -1.85 -0.03 -15.07
CA ALA A 63 -1.60 -0.62 -16.38
C ALA A 63 -2.87 -0.85 -17.21
N ARG A 64 -4.00 -1.12 -16.54
CA ARG A 64 -5.31 -1.33 -17.17
C ARG A 64 -5.85 -0.08 -17.86
N TYR A 65 -5.38 1.09 -17.44
CA TYR A 65 -5.89 2.39 -17.88
C TYR A 65 -4.95 3.10 -18.86
N SER A 66 -3.95 2.39 -19.41
CA SER A 66 -3.08 2.94 -20.46
C SER A 66 -3.93 3.44 -21.65
N GLY A 67 -3.63 4.64 -22.14
CA GLY A 67 -4.43 5.33 -23.15
C GLY A 67 -5.41 6.35 -22.54
N THR A 68 -6.48 6.64 -23.28
CA THR A 68 -7.41 7.72 -22.93
C THR A 68 -8.53 7.22 -22.02
N LEU A 69 -8.69 7.88 -20.87
CA LEU A 69 -9.78 7.64 -19.92
C LEU A 69 -11.13 8.07 -20.49
N ARG A 70 -12.21 7.51 -19.93
CA ARG A 70 -13.55 8.04 -20.13
C ARG A 70 -13.68 9.45 -19.55
N ASP A 71 -14.65 10.20 -20.05
CA ASP A 71 -15.02 11.49 -19.46
C ASP A 71 -15.37 11.32 -17.97
N GLY A 72 -14.91 12.26 -17.15
CA GLY A 72 -15.02 12.20 -15.68
C GLY A 72 -14.11 11.18 -14.98
N GLY A 73 -13.22 10.48 -15.70
CA GLY A 73 -12.20 9.60 -15.13
C GLY A 73 -12.69 8.32 -14.47
N GLU A 74 -11.86 7.76 -13.59
CA GLU A 74 -12.02 6.45 -12.98
C GLU A 74 -11.98 6.53 -11.45
N LEU A 75 -12.88 5.79 -10.80
CA LEU A 75 -12.88 5.56 -9.36
C LEU A 75 -12.83 4.05 -9.13
N LEU A 76 -11.83 3.60 -8.37
CA LEU A 76 -11.58 2.19 -8.11
C LEU A 76 -11.76 1.90 -6.63
N ASP A 77 -12.23 0.70 -6.35
CA ASP A 77 -12.21 0.05 -5.05
C ASP A 77 -11.31 -1.18 -5.19
N VAL A 78 -10.18 -1.19 -4.48
CA VAL A 78 -9.13 -2.20 -4.62
C VAL A 78 -8.82 -2.81 -3.27
N TYR A 79 -8.95 -4.13 -3.15
CA TYR A 79 -8.61 -4.87 -1.95
C TYR A 79 -7.62 -5.98 -2.26
N GLY A 80 -6.53 -6.07 -1.50
CA GLY A 80 -5.53 -7.11 -1.76
C GLY A 80 -4.45 -7.22 -0.69
N TYR A 81 -3.73 -8.34 -0.75
CA TYR A 81 -2.50 -8.52 0.02
C TYR A 81 -1.37 -7.72 -0.60
N CYS A 82 -0.69 -6.95 0.24
CA CYS A 82 0.56 -6.26 -0.03
C CYS A 82 1.70 -6.92 0.73
N PHE A 83 2.92 -6.69 0.25
CA PHE A 83 4.15 -7.16 0.87
C PHE A 83 5.19 -6.04 0.99
N ARG A 84 5.88 -6.00 2.13
CA ARG A 84 7.07 -5.19 2.34
C ARG A 84 8.12 -6.01 3.08
N HIS A 85 9.35 -6.05 2.56
CA HIS A 85 10.47 -6.71 3.23
C HIS A 85 10.99 -5.86 4.40
N GLU A 86 10.25 -5.88 5.51
CA GLU A 86 10.54 -5.11 6.71
C GLU A 86 10.33 -5.98 7.96
N PRO A 87 11.23 -6.94 8.25
CA PRO A 87 11.06 -7.87 9.36
C PRO A 87 11.05 -7.12 10.70
N ALA A 88 10.02 -7.35 11.51
CA ALA A 88 9.83 -6.73 12.81
C ALA A 88 9.13 -7.70 13.78
N VAL A 89 9.42 -7.56 15.07
CA VAL A 89 8.68 -8.25 16.16
C VAL A 89 7.33 -7.57 16.42
N ASP A 90 7.22 -6.29 16.07
CA ASP A 90 6.03 -5.48 16.23
C ASP A 90 4.88 -6.02 15.35
N PRO A 91 3.72 -6.42 15.93
CA PRO A 91 2.59 -6.95 15.18
C PRO A 91 1.97 -5.95 14.20
N ALA A 92 2.15 -4.64 14.40
CA ALA A 92 1.70 -3.60 13.48
C ALA A 92 2.64 -3.42 12.26
N ARG A 93 3.75 -4.16 12.19
CA ARG A 93 4.74 -4.15 11.09
C ARG A 93 4.89 -5.54 10.46
N MET A 94 3.78 -6.06 9.96
CA MET A 94 3.76 -7.32 9.22
C MET A 94 4.42 -7.17 7.86
N GLN A 95 5.10 -8.22 7.38
CA GLN A 95 5.65 -8.23 6.03
C GLN A 95 4.59 -8.48 4.97
N ALA A 96 3.55 -9.24 5.27
CA ALA A 96 2.38 -9.44 4.42
C ALA A 96 1.13 -8.93 5.16
N PHE A 97 0.38 -8.05 4.53
CA PHE A 97 -0.76 -7.35 5.14
C PHE A 97 -1.79 -7.00 4.05
N ARG A 98 -3.02 -6.70 4.43
CA ARG A 98 -4.11 -6.34 3.52
C ARG A 98 -4.28 -4.83 3.48
N MET A 99 -4.41 -4.31 2.28
CA MET A 99 -4.78 -2.93 2.00
C MET A 99 -6.13 -2.90 1.32
N HIS A 100 -6.99 -1.97 1.76
CA HIS A 100 -8.21 -1.58 1.05
C HIS A 100 -8.02 -0.15 0.57
N GLU A 101 -8.00 0.07 -0.74
CA GLU A 101 -7.68 1.35 -1.35
C GLU A 101 -8.83 1.86 -2.23
N PHE A 102 -9.22 3.13 -2.05
CA PHE A 102 -10.06 3.86 -3.01
C PHE A 102 -9.19 4.78 -3.86
N VAL A 103 -9.19 4.56 -5.17
CA VAL A 103 -8.27 5.22 -6.11
C VAL A 103 -9.04 6.08 -7.10
N ARG A 104 -8.62 7.33 -7.26
CA ARG A 104 -9.11 8.25 -8.30
C ARG A 104 -8.04 8.42 -9.37
N ILE A 105 -8.41 8.27 -10.64
CA ILE A 105 -7.58 8.60 -11.81
C ILE A 105 -8.38 9.55 -12.69
N GLY A 106 -7.84 10.73 -13.01
CA GLY A 106 -8.58 11.75 -13.75
C GLY A 106 -7.76 13.03 -13.94
N ASN A 107 -8.41 14.18 -13.96
CA ASN A 107 -7.71 15.46 -13.95
C ASN A 107 -7.07 15.75 -12.58
N ALA A 108 -6.16 16.72 -12.53
CA ALA A 108 -5.45 17.13 -11.33
C ALA A 108 -6.38 17.50 -10.17
N ASP A 109 -7.41 18.30 -10.45
CA ASP A 109 -8.33 18.80 -9.43
C ASP A 109 -9.17 17.67 -8.81
N ASP A 110 -9.60 16.70 -9.61
CA ASP A 110 -10.35 15.53 -9.15
C ASP A 110 -9.50 14.65 -8.23
N ALA A 111 -8.24 14.42 -8.60
CA ALA A 111 -7.31 13.64 -7.78
C ALA A 111 -7.04 14.34 -6.44
N ALA A 112 -6.78 15.64 -6.46
CA ALA A 112 -6.58 16.43 -5.25
C ALA A 112 -7.83 16.45 -4.35
N ARG A 113 -9.01 16.73 -4.92
CA ARG A 113 -10.28 16.70 -4.19
C ARG A 113 -10.59 15.33 -3.58
N HIS A 114 -10.31 14.24 -4.31
CA HIS A 114 -10.46 12.89 -3.78
C HIS A 114 -9.58 12.73 -2.54
N ARG A 115 -8.28 13.01 -2.65
CA ARG A 115 -7.33 12.92 -1.53
C ARG A 115 -7.79 13.76 -0.32
N ASP A 116 -8.17 15.01 -0.53
CA ASP A 116 -8.50 15.92 0.56
C ASP A 116 -9.81 15.54 1.26
N SER A 117 -10.86 15.20 0.51
CA SER A 117 -12.14 14.78 1.09
C SER A 117 -12.03 13.47 1.90
N TRP A 118 -11.09 12.60 1.54
CA TRP A 118 -10.86 11.34 2.25
C TRP A 118 -10.09 11.48 3.56
N ILE A 119 -9.44 12.62 3.83
CA ILE A 119 -8.84 12.87 5.15
C ILE A 119 -9.93 12.99 6.21
N GLU A 120 -10.89 13.89 5.99
CA GLU A 120 -12.01 14.11 6.92
C GLU A 120 -12.87 12.85 7.03
N ARG A 121 -13.26 12.26 5.89
CA ARG A 121 -14.01 11.00 5.89
C ARG A 121 -13.26 9.85 6.55
N GLY A 122 -11.94 9.74 6.35
CA GLY A 122 -11.13 8.71 7.00
C GLY A 122 -11.11 8.88 8.52
N LEU A 123 -11.00 10.12 9.01
CA LEU A 123 -11.12 10.44 10.44
C LEU A 123 -12.52 10.10 10.98
N GLU A 124 -13.59 10.42 10.24
CA GLU A 124 -14.96 10.05 10.61
C GLU A 124 -15.12 8.53 10.74
N VAL A 125 -14.62 7.76 9.76
CA VAL A 125 -14.66 6.29 9.79
C VAL A 125 -13.94 5.74 11.03
N LEU A 126 -12.76 6.27 11.37
CA LEU A 126 -12.00 5.84 12.54
C LEU A 126 -12.67 6.28 13.85
N THR A 127 -13.26 7.47 13.89
CA THR A 127 -14.01 8.00 15.04
C THR A 127 -15.28 7.18 15.30
N ASP A 128 -16.00 6.77 14.26
CA ASP A 128 -17.17 5.89 14.36
C ASP A 128 -16.83 4.50 14.91
N LEU A 129 -15.56 4.09 14.80
CA LEU A 129 -14.99 2.89 15.40
C LEU A 129 -14.42 3.13 16.81
N ASP A 130 -14.62 4.33 17.35
CA ASP A 130 -14.11 4.80 18.63
C ASP A 130 -12.57 4.71 18.70
N LEU A 131 -11.90 5.03 17.59
CA LEU A 131 -10.44 5.14 17.51
C LEU A 131 -10.04 6.61 17.53
N ASP A 132 -9.21 6.98 18.51
CA ASP A 132 -8.62 8.31 18.62
C ASP A 132 -7.52 8.49 17.56
N ALA A 133 -7.93 8.94 16.38
CA ALA A 133 -7.08 9.11 15.22
C ALA A 133 -6.76 10.58 14.94
N THR A 134 -5.52 10.85 14.55
CA THR A 134 -5.03 12.19 14.19
C THR A 134 -4.46 12.22 12.78
N ALA A 135 -4.68 13.30 12.04
CA ALA A 135 -4.11 13.48 10.70
C ALA A 135 -2.74 14.18 10.79
N GLU A 136 -1.73 13.57 10.17
CA GLU A 136 -0.35 14.06 10.17
C GLU A 136 0.18 14.17 8.73
N VAL A 137 0.89 15.27 8.42
CA VAL A 137 1.61 15.39 7.14
C VAL A 137 2.79 14.42 7.18
N ALA A 138 2.89 13.58 6.15
CA ALA A 138 3.82 12.46 6.14
C ALA A 138 4.62 12.38 4.83
N ASN A 139 5.49 11.38 4.76
CA ASN A 139 6.15 10.96 3.53
C ASN A 139 6.36 9.45 3.53
N ASP A 140 6.63 8.91 2.36
CA ASP A 140 7.06 7.53 2.21
C ASP A 140 8.53 7.32 2.62
N PRO A 141 8.91 6.11 3.04
CA PRO A 141 10.28 5.77 3.45
C PRO A 141 11.18 5.52 2.23
N PHE A 142 11.32 6.53 1.36
CA PHE A 142 12.11 6.42 0.14
C PHE A 142 13.57 6.08 0.45
N PHE A 143 14.18 5.25 -0.40
CA PHE A 143 15.53 4.73 -0.21
C PHE A 143 16.64 5.68 -0.70
N GLY A 144 17.75 5.71 0.04
CA GLY A 144 18.97 6.37 -0.39
C GLY A 144 18.91 7.90 -0.44
N ARG A 145 19.92 8.52 -1.07
CA ARG A 145 20.07 9.99 -1.12
C ARG A 145 18.98 10.66 -1.96
N ALA A 146 18.63 10.07 -3.09
CA ALA A 146 17.52 10.55 -3.93
C ALA A 146 16.19 10.46 -3.17
N GLY A 147 15.98 9.37 -2.41
CA GLY A 147 14.80 9.21 -1.57
C GLY A 147 14.62 10.31 -0.52
N ARG A 148 15.71 10.82 0.07
CA ARG A 148 15.62 11.95 1.00
C ARG A 148 15.09 13.24 0.35
N MET A 149 15.41 13.48 -0.93
CA MET A 149 14.87 14.62 -1.67
C MET A 149 13.38 14.42 -1.98
N LEU A 150 12.99 13.22 -2.44
CA LEU A 150 11.59 12.87 -2.68
C LEU A 150 10.75 13.00 -1.40
N ALA A 151 11.25 12.51 -0.27
CA ALA A 151 10.60 12.65 1.03
C ALA A 151 10.42 14.11 1.48
N ALA A 152 11.37 14.99 1.14
CA ALA A 152 11.29 16.40 1.45
C ALA A 152 10.25 17.10 0.56
N ASN A 153 10.24 16.80 -0.74
CA ASN A 153 9.25 17.34 -1.69
C ASN A 153 7.84 16.88 -1.33
N GLN A 154 7.65 15.59 -1.05
CA GLN A 154 6.34 15.04 -0.68
C GLN A 154 5.76 15.71 0.56
N ARG A 155 6.61 16.02 1.56
CA ARG A 155 6.20 16.81 2.74
C ARG A 155 5.93 18.27 2.41
N HIS A 156 6.81 18.90 1.63
CA HIS A 156 6.69 20.31 1.27
C HIS A 156 5.41 20.60 0.47
N GLU A 157 5.05 19.69 -0.44
CA GLU A 157 3.86 19.77 -1.28
C GLU A 157 2.63 19.10 -0.64
N ASN A 158 2.74 18.60 0.59
CA ASN A 158 1.66 17.92 1.32
C ASN A 158 1.00 16.76 0.52
N LEU A 159 1.81 16.02 -0.25
CA LEU A 159 1.31 14.96 -1.13
C LEU A 159 0.89 13.70 -0.37
N LYS A 160 1.20 13.60 0.92
CA LYS A 160 0.82 12.48 1.77
C LYS A 160 0.38 12.93 3.15
N THR A 161 -0.79 12.46 3.56
CA THR A 161 -1.28 12.55 4.94
C THR A 161 -1.51 11.15 5.48
N GLU A 162 -1.05 10.88 6.69
CA GLU A 162 -1.33 9.64 7.41
C GLU A 162 -2.34 9.92 8.53
N LEU A 163 -3.30 9.02 8.73
CA LEU A 163 -4.14 9.01 9.91
C LEU A 163 -3.54 8.03 10.90
N THR A 164 -3.13 8.52 12.06
CA THR A 164 -2.36 7.79 13.06
C THR A 164 -3.18 7.51 14.30
N VAL A 165 -3.00 6.32 14.89
CA VAL A 165 -3.58 5.94 16.18
C VAL A 165 -2.46 5.57 17.14
N ARG A 166 -2.51 6.04 18.39
CA ARG A 166 -1.49 5.75 19.42
C ARG A 166 -1.63 4.35 20.02
N LEU A 167 -1.36 3.31 19.23
CA LEU A 167 -1.43 1.90 19.65
C LEU A 167 -0.61 1.60 20.92
N TYR A 168 0.54 2.27 21.04
CA TYR A 168 1.51 2.06 22.11
C TYR A 168 1.50 3.18 23.18
N GLY A 169 0.40 3.95 23.26
CA GLY A 169 0.31 5.11 24.15
C GLY A 169 1.41 6.12 23.84
N ASP A 170 2.13 6.57 24.86
CA ASP A 170 3.17 7.59 24.74
C ASP A 170 4.55 7.04 24.30
N LEU A 171 4.63 5.75 23.93
CA LEU A 171 5.89 5.13 23.48
C LEU A 171 6.30 5.53 22.05
N GLY A 172 5.46 6.28 21.32
CA GLY A 172 5.78 6.79 19.99
C GLY A 172 4.70 7.73 19.45
N ASP A 173 4.95 8.30 18.27
CA ASP A 173 4.14 9.36 17.67
C ASP A 173 2.81 8.86 17.04
N GLY A 174 2.48 7.59 17.24
CA GLY A 174 1.33 6.91 16.65
C GLY A 174 1.70 5.93 15.53
N THR A 175 0.76 5.09 15.17
CA THR A 175 0.87 4.13 14.08
C THR A 175 -0.09 4.55 12.97
N ALA A 176 0.43 4.77 11.76
CA ALA A 176 -0.39 5.09 10.59
C ALA A 176 -1.30 3.90 10.24
N VAL A 177 -2.61 4.09 10.34
CA VAL A 177 -3.65 3.09 10.02
C VAL A 177 -4.32 3.37 8.68
N VAL A 178 -4.29 4.61 8.22
CA VAL A 178 -4.76 5.06 6.90
C VAL A 178 -3.72 6.00 6.29
N SER A 179 -3.57 6.00 4.96
CA SER A 179 -2.83 7.04 4.24
C SER A 179 -3.63 7.60 3.08
N CYS A 180 -3.57 8.91 2.88
CA CYS A 180 -4.15 9.64 1.76
C CYS A 180 -2.99 10.19 0.92
N ASN A 181 -2.88 9.74 -0.33
CA ASN A 181 -1.73 9.96 -1.19
C ASN A 181 -2.19 10.64 -2.49
N CYS A 182 -1.54 11.75 -2.86
CA CYS A 182 -1.66 12.38 -4.17
C CYS A 182 -0.41 12.04 -4.97
N HIS A 183 -0.56 11.31 -6.07
CA HIS A 183 0.56 10.87 -6.90
C HIS A 183 0.89 11.88 -8.01
N GLN A 184 0.11 12.96 -8.12
CA GLN A 184 0.15 13.88 -9.25
C GLN A 184 0.05 13.10 -10.57
N ASP A 185 0.83 13.47 -11.58
CA ASP A 185 0.92 12.90 -12.91
C ASP A 185 1.84 11.67 -13.01
N HIS A 186 2.53 11.26 -11.94
CA HIS A 186 3.53 10.17 -11.95
C HIS A 186 3.02 8.89 -12.62
N PHE A 187 1.86 8.39 -12.19
CA PHE A 187 1.24 7.21 -12.80
C PHE A 187 0.61 7.50 -14.16
N GLY A 188 0.22 8.75 -14.44
CA GLY A 188 -0.23 9.15 -15.77
C GLY A 188 0.88 9.05 -16.80
N ASP A 189 2.02 9.66 -16.51
CA ASP A 189 3.21 9.65 -17.37
C ASP A 189 3.76 8.24 -17.55
N THR A 190 4.04 7.56 -16.45
CA THR A 190 4.68 6.24 -16.51
C THR A 190 3.81 5.20 -17.21
N PHE A 191 2.48 5.29 -17.08
CA PHE A 191 1.55 4.37 -17.72
C PHE A 191 1.01 4.84 -19.09
N GLY A 192 1.24 6.10 -19.47
CA GLY A 192 0.70 6.70 -20.69
C GLY A 192 -0.81 6.87 -20.62
N ILE A 193 -1.32 7.35 -19.49
CA ILE A 193 -2.74 7.57 -19.22
C ILE A 193 -3.06 9.04 -19.50
N THR A 194 -4.05 9.29 -20.35
CA THR A 194 -4.51 10.64 -20.66
C THR A 194 -5.98 10.82 -20.26
N THR A 195 -6.35 12.02 -19.87
CA THR A 195 -7.74 12.43 -19.69
C THR A 195 -8.46 12.51 -21.04
N ALA A 196 -9.80 12.60 -21.02
CA ALA A 196 -10.62 12.75 -22.23
C ALA A 196 -10.28 14.03 -23.03
N ASP A 197 -9.79 15.06 -22.36
CA ASP A 197 -9.36 16.33 -22.96
C ASP A 197 -7.93 16.28 -23.54
N GLY A 198 -7.21 15.16 -23.34
CA GLY A 198 -5.89 14.90 -23.90
C GLY A 198 -4.71 15.20 -22.96
N ASP A 199 -4.95 15.80 -21.78
CA ASP A 199 -3.92 16.04 -20.77
C ASP A 199 -3.47 14.74 -20.10
N VAL A 200 -2.26 14.73 -19.53
CA VAL A 200 -1.78 13.60 -18.70
C VAL A 200 -2.68 13.45 -17.48
N ALA A 201 -3.09 12.21 -17.18
CA ALA A 201 -3.95 11.95 -16.05
C ALA A 201 -3.18 12.04 -14.71
N HIS A 202 -3.82 12.66 -13.72
CA HIS A 202 -3.38 12.62 -12.35
C HIS A 202 -4.07 11.50 -11.58
N SER A 203 -3.49 11.09 -10.45
CA SER A 203 -4.13 10.12 -9.55
C SER A 203 -3.90 10.39 -8.08
N ALA A 204 -4.81 9.84 -7.27
CA ALA A 204 -4.72 9.82 -5.81
C ALA A 204 -5.35 8.54 -5.26
N CYS A 205 -4.89 8.08 -4.10
CA CYS A 205 -5.53 7.00 -3.37
C CYS A 205 -5.66 7.29 -1.88
N VAL A 206 -6.68 6.69 -1.25
CA VAL A 206 -6.72 6.51 0.20
C VAL A 206 -6.61 5.02 0.48
N GLY A 207 -5.70 4.63 1.37
CA GLY A 207 -5.45 3.24 1.71
C GLY A 207 -5.67 2.97 3.19
N PHE A 208 -6.51 1.99 3.50
CA PHE A 208 -6.79 1.48 4.83
C PHE A 208 -5.94 0.24 5.10
N GLY A 209 -5.06 0.31 6.09
CA GLY A 209 -4.24 -0.82 6.52
C GLY A 209 -5.03 -1.74 7.44
N MET A 210 -5.58 -2.81 6.89
CA MET A 210 -6.61 -3.62 7.56
C MET A 210 -6.13 -4.25 8.86
N GLU A 211 -4.91 -4.78 8.89
CA GLU A 211 -4.30 -5.34 10.12
C GLU A 211 -4.09 -4.27 11.17
N ARG A 212 -3.63 -3.08 10.78
CA ARG A 212 -3.36 -2.01 11.74
C ARG A 212 -4.65 -1.47 12.34
N ILE A 213 -5.72 -1.35 11.55
CA ILE A 213 -7.05 -0.99 12.05
C ILE A 213 -7.60 -2.08 12.98
N ALA A 214 -7.47 -3.35 12.61
CA ALA A 214 -7.87 -4.46 13.49
C ALA A 214 -7.09 -4.47 14.81
N LEU A 215 -5.77 -4.24 14.78
CA LEU A 215 -4.95 -4.13 15.98
C LEU A 215 -5.33 -2.89 16.82
N ALA A 216 -5.71 -1.78 16.19
CA ALA A 216 -6.24 -0.61 16.89
C ALA A 216 -7.54 -0.93 17.63
N LEU A 217 -8.49 -1.59 16.97
CA LEU A 217 -9.74 -2.02 17.57
C LEU A 217 -9.51 -2.95 18.77
N LEU A 218 -8.65 -3.96 18.62
CA LEU A 218 -8.31 -4.88 19.71
C LEU A 218 -7.62 -4.17 20.87
N ARG A 219 -6.76 -3.19 20.58
CA ARG A 219 -6.04 -2.40 21.57
C ARG A 219 -6.98 -1.50 22.39
N THR A 220 -7.99 -0.94 21.74
CA THR A 220 -8.98 -0.02 22.34
C THR A 220 -10.06 -0.78 23.09
N HIS A 221 -10.66 -1.80 22.46
CA HIS A 221 -11.89 -2.46 22.94
C HIS A 221 -11.64 -3.81 23.62
N GLY A 222 -10.43 -4.36 23.50
CA GLY A 222 -10.07 -5.68 24.02
C GLY A 222 -10.42 -6.84 23.08
N PHE A 223 -10.08 -8.06 23.49
CA PHE A 223 -10.16 -9.27 22.65
C PHE A 223 -11.52 -9.97 22.64
N ASP A 224 -12.52 -9.46 23.35
CA ASP A 224 -13.87 -10.03 23.43
C ASP A 224 -14.87 -9.11 22.71
N PRO A 225 -15.17 -9.35 21.42
CA PRO A 225 -16.04 -8.50 20.63
C PRO A 225 -17.45 -8.32 21.22
N ASP A 226 -17.96 -9.29 21.99
CA ASP A 226 -19.29 -9.18 22.60
C ASP A 226 -19.38 -8.02 23.61
N ARG A 227 -18.24 -7.66 24.22
CA ARG A 227 -18.11 -6.57 25.20
C ARG A 227 -17.85 -5.20 24.58
N TRP A 228 -17.66 -5.13 23.26
CA TRP A 228 -17.41 -3.86 22.59
C TRP A 228 -18.63 -2.92 22.68
N PRO A 229 -18.43 -1.59 22.60
CA PRO A 229 -19.54 -0.65 22.58
C PRO A 229 -20.55 -0.98 21.48
N VAL A 230 -21.85 -0.85 21.79
CA VAL A 230 -22.94 -1.18 20.83
C VAL A 230 -22.78 -0.41 19.52
N ALA A 231 -22.46 0.89 19.61
CA ALA A 231 -22.23 1.72 18.42
C ALA A 231 -21.12 1.17 17.51
N VAL A 232 -20.01 0.67 18.06
CA VAL A 232 -18.92 0.06 17.27
C VAL A 232 -19.36 -1.26 16.66
N LYS A 233 -20.10 -2.09 17.40
CA LYS A 233 -20.64 -3.36 16.88
C LYS A 233 -21.60 -3.14 15.72
N ASP A 234 -22.51 -2.17 15.83
CA ASP A 234 -23.48 -1.83 14.79
C ASP A 234 -22.79 -1.34 13.50
N ARG A 235 -21.60 -0.74 13.61
CA ARG A 235 -20.78 -0.35 12.44
C ARG A 235 -20.07 -1.55 11.78
N MET A 236 -19.65 -2.53 12.55
CA MET A 236 -18.85 -3.67 12.05
C MET A 236 -19.69 -4.87 11.61
N PHE A 237 -20.86 -5.06 12.23
CA PHE A 237 -21.76 -6.19 12.00
C PHE A 237 -23.17 -5.68 11.65
N PRO A 238 -23.34 -4.98 10.52
CA PRO A 238 -24.62 -4.43 10.11
C PRO A 238 -25.67 -5.51 9.79
#